data_AF-A0AB38URY1-F1
#
_entry.id   AF-A0AB38URY1-F1
#
_cell.length_a   1.000
_cell.length_b   1.000
_cell.length_c   1.000
_cell.angle_alpha   90.00
_cell.angle_beta   90.00
_cell.angle_gamma   90.00
#
_symmetry.space_group_name_H-M   'P 1'
#
loop_
_entity.id
_entity.type
_entity.pdbx_description
1 polymer ?
#
loop_
_entity_poly.entity_id
_entity_poly.type
_entity_poly.pdbx_seq_one_letter_code
_entity_poly.pdbx_strand_id
1 'polypeptide(L)'
;MTFWSRINGPAWRREKLGRRVEWGLRARSEFSYGSFVRTVSLPEGADEDDIKATYDEGILTVSVRVSEPAKPAKHIQVATN
;
A
#
# COMPACT_ATOMS: atom_id res chain seq x y z
N MET A 1 60.29 -16.11 -45.55
CA MET A 1 60.53 -17.57 -45.53
C MET A 1 61.37 -17.81 -44.29
N THR A 2 60.94 -18.43 -43.20
CA THR A 2 59.92 -19.44 -42.86
C THR A 2 59.64 -19.15 -41.37
N PHE A 3 58.43 -19.21 -40.81
CA PHE A 3 57.85 -20.44 -40.29
C PHE A 3 56.82 -20.01 -39.23
N TRP A 4 55.60 -20.52 -39.34
CA TRP A 4 54.59 -20.46 -38.28
C TRP A 4 55.03 -21.36 -37.13
N SER A 5 55.07 -20.83 -35.89
CA SER A 5 54.99 -21.68 -34.71
C SER A 5 53.93 -21.16 -33.74
N ARG A 6 52.81 -21.88 -33.79
CA ARG A 6 51.74 -22.04 -32.81
C ARG A 6 52.37 -22.74 -31.59
N ILE A 7 52.20 -22.35 -30.32
CA ILE A 7 51.08 -22.67 -29.40
C ILE A 7 51.40 -22.03 -28.03
N ASN A 8 50.44 -21.34 -27.40
CA ASN A 8 49.96 -21.59 -26.01
C ASN A 8 48.91 -20.53 -25.62
N GLY A 9 47.68 -20.99 -25.29
CA GLY A 9 46.54 -20.17 -24.86
C GLY A 9 46.70 -19.59 -23.43
N PRO A 10 45.69 -18.87 -22.90
CA PRO A 10 44.38 -19.46 -22.59
C PRO A 10 43.22 -18.68 -23.27
N ALA A 11 42.19 -19.31 -23.82
CA ALA A 11 41.24 -20.24 -23.21
C ALA A 11 40.38 -19.62 -22.11
N TRP A 12 39.60 -18.58 -22.42
CA TRP A 12 38.19 -18.54 -22.02
C TRP A 12 37.40 -17.50 -22.83
N ARG A 13 36.47 -18.06 -23.60
CA ARG A 13 35.33 -17.43 -24.25
C ARG A 13 34.24 -17.27 -23.19
N ARG A 14 33.71 -16.06 -22.95
CA ARG A 14 32.25 -15.84 -22.82
C ARG A 14 31.85 -14.38 -22.70
N GLU A 15 31.06 -14.00 -23.68
CA GLU A 15 29.90 -13.12 -23.67
C GLU A 15 29.15 -12.90 -22.33
N LYS A 16 28.63 -11.68 -22.22
CA LYS A 16 27.50 -11.19 -21.39
C LYS A 16 27.73 -11.06 -19.88
N LEU A 17 27.97 -9.82 -19.46
CA LEU A 17 27.54 -9.31 -18.16
C LEU A 17 26.52 -8.19 -18.37
N GLY A 18 25.29 -8.59 -18.71
CA GLY A 18 24.14 -7.79 -18.33
C GLY A 18 24.17 -7.71 -16.80
N ARG A 19 24.49 -6.52 -16.27
CA ARG A 19 24.45 -6.27 -14.83
C ARG A 19 23.04 -6.56 -14.34
N ARG A 20 22.86 -7.72 -13.72
CA ARG A 20 21.70 -8.04 -12.90
C ARG A 20 21.75 -7.05 -11.75
N VAL A 21 20.88 -6.03 -11.79
CA VAL A 21 20.67 -5.16 -10.63
C VAL A 21 19.96 -6.02 -9.62
N GLU A 22 20.72 -6.61 -8.70
CA GLU A 22 20.15 -7.23 -7.51
C GLU A 22 19.57 -6.11 -6.65
N TRP A 23 18.26 -5.87 -6.74
CA TRP A 23 17.53 -5.06 -5.78
C TRP A 23 17.38 -5.83 -4.48
N GLY A 24 18.51 -6.05 -3.80
CA GLY A 24 18.59 -6.67 -2.49
C GLY A 24 18.44 -5.64 -1.38
N LEU A 25 17.26 -5.04 -1.24
CA LEU A 25 16.88 -4.33 -0.02
C LEU A 25 15.68 -5.04 0.59
N ARG A 26 15.94 -6.14 1.32
CA ARG A 26 14.99 -6.65 2.32
C ARG A 26 15.03 -5.72 3.53
N ALA A 27 14.61 -4.47 3.33
CA ALA A 27 14.21 -3.61 4.43
C ALA A 27 12.86 -4.12 4.93
N ARG A 28 12.72 -4.30 6.25
CA ARG A 28 11.41 -4.56 6.84
C ARG A 28 10.56 -3.32 6.61
N SER A 29 9.45 -3.46 5.89
CA SER A 29 8.48 -2.39 5.73
C SER A 29 7.35 -2.59 6.71
N GLU A 30 7.05 -1.56 7.51
CA GLU A 30 5.88 -1.52 8.39
C GLU A 30 4.65 -0.93 7.69
N PHE A 31 4.84 -0.41 6.48
CA PHE A 31 3.77 0.13 5.64
C PHE A 31 3.20 -0.96 4.74
N SER A 32 1.86 -1.01 4.67
CA SER A 32 1.15 -1.90 3.76
C SER A 32 0.94 -1.20 2.41
N TYR A 33 1.32 -1.86 1.32
CA TYR A 33 1.13 -1.38 -0.05
C TYR A 33 0.22 -2.33 -0.83
N GLY A 34 -0.56 -1.79 -1.76
CA GLY A 34 -1.46 -2.58 -2.62
C GLY A 34 -2.79 -1.89 -2.85
N SER A 35 -3.73 -2.63 -3.43
CA SER A 35 -5.13 -2.19 -3.56
C SER A 35 -5.91 -2.48 -2.28
N PHE A 36 -6.85 -1.60 -1.95
CA PHE A 36 -7.64 -1.70 -0.73
C PHE A 36 -9.11 -1.35 -1.00
N VAL A 37 -10.01 -2.10 -0.37
CA VAL A 37 -11.46 -1.88 -0.42
C VAL A 37 -12.02 -2.08 0.99
N ARG A 38 -12.91 -1.18 1.41
CA ARG A 38 -13.72 -1.34 2.62
C ARG A 38 -15.17 -1.01 2.32
N THR A 39 -16.07 -1.72 2.99
CA THR A 39 -17.51 -1.51 2.95
C THR A 39 -17.96 -1.16 4.35
N VAL A 40 -18.78 -0.12 4.47
CA VAL A 40 -19.36 0.32 5.74
C VAL A 40 -20.86 0.44 5.51
N SER A 41 -21.66 -0.12 6.41
CA SER A 41 -23.11 0.00 6.36
C SER A 41 -23.53 1.38 6.86
N LEU A 42 -24.44 2.03 6.13
CA LEU A 42 -25.02 3.29 6.57
C LEU A 42 -26.00 3.06 7.73
N PRO A 43 -26.10 4.01 8.68
CA PRO A 43 -27.11 3.96 9.72
C PRO A 43 -28.52 4.21 9.15
N GLU A 44 -29.55 3.87 9.92
CA GLU A 44 -30.93 4.20 9.59
C GLU A 44 -31.13 5.73 9.47
N GLY A 45 -31.88 6.16 8.46
CA GLY A 45 -32.11 7.58 8.20
C GLY A 45 -30.93 8.32 7.56
N ALA A 46 -29.90 7.62 7.08
CA ALA A 46 -28.88 8.23 6.24
C ALA A 46 -29.46 8.68 4.89
N ASP A 47 -29.15 9.91 4.50
CA ASP A 47 -29.53 10.48 3.21
C ASP A 47 -28.48 10.13 2.15
N GLU A 48 -28.79 9.15 1.31
CA GLU A 48 -27.88 8.66 0.26
C GLU A 48 -27.60 9.71 -0.82
N ASP A 49 -28.50 10.68 -1.01
CA ASP A 49 -28.33 11.75 -2.01
C ASP A 49 -27.35 12.84 -1.52
N ASP A 50 -27.04 12.91 -0.22
CA ASP A 50 -26.12 13.87 0.39
C ASP A 50 -24.81 13.23 0.91
N ILE A 51 -24.30 12.22 0.19
CA ILE A 51 -22.96 11.68 0.47
C ILE A 51 -21.90 12.63 -0.09
N LYS A 52 -20.97 13.06 0.78
CA LYS A 52 -19.82 13.91 0.42
C LYS A 52 -18.52 13.23 0.80
N ALA A 53 -17.51 13.42 -0.04
CA ALA A 53 -16.17 12.90 0.21
C ALA A 53 -15.13 14.01 0.01
N THR A 54 -14.19 14.11 0.95
CA THR A 54 -13.03 15.00 0.86
C THR A 54 -11.77 14.21 1.15
N TYR A 55 -10.68 14.57 0.48
CA TYR A 55 -9.37 13.98 0.72
C TYR A 55 -8.38 15.09 1.02
N ASP A 56 -7.86 15.07 2.23
CA ASP A 56 -6.93 16.08 2.72
C ASP A 56 -5.94 15.43 3.69
N GLU A 57 -4.67 15.87 3.65
CA GLU A 57 -3.58 15.38 4.51
C GLU A 57 -3.45 13.84 4.62
N GLY A 58 -3.79 13.10 3.55
CA GLY A 58 -3.72 11.63 3.55
C GLY A 58 -4.94 10.92 4.12
N ILE A 59 -6.00 11.65 4.46
CA ILE A 59 -7.23 11.11 5.06
C ILE A 59 -8.40 11.29 4.10
N LEU A 60 -9.04 10.17 3.74
CA LEU A 60 -10.34 10.18 3.07
C LEU A 60 -11.44 10.33 4.12
N THR A 61 -12.12 11.47 4.11
CA THR A 61 -13.31 11.74 4.94
C THR A 61 -14.56 11.56 4.10
N VAL A 62 -15.47 10.70 4.55
CA VAL A 62 -16.79 10.51 3.94
C VAL A 62 -17.84 10.93 4.95
N SER A 63 -18.71 11.88 4.57
CA SER A 63 -19.80 12.37 5.40
C SER A 63 -21.16 12.13 4.73
N VAL A 64 -22.15 11.83 5.56
CA VAL A 64 -23.53 11.58 5.15
C VAL A 64 -24.44 12.27 6.16
N ARG A 65 -25.47 12.99 5.68
CA ARG A 65 -26.47 13.55 6.58
C ARG A 65 -27.38 12.44 7.09
N VAL A 66 -27.79 12.56 8.35
CA VAL A 66 -28.77 11.66 8.97
C VAL A 66 -29.98 12.49 9.34
N SER A 67 -31.15 12.08 8.86
CA SER A 67 -32.41 12.85 8.96
C SER A 67 -32.93 12.96 10.39
N GLU A 68 -32.63 11.98 11.24
CA GLU A 68 -33.07 11.96 12.64
C GLU A 68 -31.86 12.11 13.57
N PRO A 69 -31.84 13.15 14.44
CA PRO A 69 -30.74 13.31 15.38
C PRO A 69 -30.72 12.10 16.31
N ALA A 70 -29.60 11.37 16.31
CA ALA A 70 -29.40 10.26 17.22
C ALA A 70 -29.71 10.71 18.64
N LYS A 71 -30.54 9.93 19.37
CA LYS A 71 -30.86 10.22 20.77
C LYS A 71 -29.54 10.42 21.52
N PRO A 72 -29.39 11.50 22.32
CA PRO A 72 -28.14 11.77 22.99
C PRO A 72 -27.74 10.56 23.83
N ALA A 73 -26.47 10.17 23.73
CA ALA A 73 -25.94 9.05 24.49
C ALA A 73 -26.23 9.27 25.98
N LYS A 74 -26.89 8.29 26.62
CA LYS A 74 -27.16 8.38 28.05
C LYS A 74 -25.85 8.24 28.82
N HIS A 75 -25.47 9.27 29.55
CA HIS A 75 -24.38 9.18 30.53
C HIS A 75 -24.88 8.42 31.75
N ILE A 76 -24.36 7.21 31.97
CA ILE A 76 -24.70 6.39 33.14
C ILE A 76 -23.63 6.60 34.21
N GLN A 77 -24.02 7.07 35.39
CA GLN A 77 -23.12 7.13 36.54
C GLN A 77 -22.79 5.71 37.01
N VAL A 78 -21.50 5.40 37.15
CA VAL A 78 -21.03 4.13 37.71
C VAL A 78 -21.03 4.25 39.23
N ALA A 79 -21.88 3.49 39.92
CA ALA A 79 -21.85 3.37 41.37
C ALA A 79 -20.74 2.40 41.79
N THR A 80 -19.91 2.79 42.76
CA THR A 80 -18.92 1.91 43.40
C THR A 80 -19.52 1.32 44.68
N ASN A 81 -19.43 0.00 44.85
CA ASN A 81 -19.85 -0.72 46.06
C ASN A 81 -18.69 -0.85 47.06
#